data_AF-A0A950SIS2-F1
#
_entry.id   AF-A0A950SIS2-F1
#
_cell.length_a   1.000
_cell.length_b   1.000
_cell.length_c   1.000
_cell.angle_alpha   90.00
_cell.angle_beta   90.00
_cell.angle_gamma   90.00
#
_symmetry.space_group_name_H-M   'P 1'
#
loop_
_entity.id
_entity.type
_entity.pdbx_description
1 polymer ?
#
loop_
_entity_poly.entity_id
_entity_poly.type
_entity_poly.pdbx_seq_one_letter_code
_entity_poly.pdbx_strand_id
1 'polypeptide(L)'
;MQHAFSLKLPLEGTSSYVLADGTRGTSLTALAHTTFGGTTVLGVVSLTPGSLDVLVGMDFLRRFKLGLIMTKGTIVLSDENLE
;
A
#
# COMPACT_ATOMS: atom_id res chain seq x y z
N MET A 1 19.90 -1.03 20.98
CA MET A 1 19.79 0.36 20.47
C MET A 1 18.97 0.31 19.19
N GLN A 2 17.88 1.05 19.13
CA GLN A 2 17.01 1.09 17.95
C GLN A 2 17.42 2.30 17.12
N HIS A 3 18.05 2.07 15.97
CA HIS A 3 18.41 3.15 15.05
C HIS A 3 17.18 3.50 14.21
N ALA A 4 16.54 4.63 14.52
CA ALA A 4 15.52 5.19 13.64
C ALA A 4 16.20 5.95 12.50
N PHE A 5 15.79 5.68 11.26
CA PHE A 5 16.21 6.45 10.09
C PHE A 5 15.01 7.27 9.58
N SER A 6 15.28 8.48 9.12
CA SER A 6 14.22 9.36 8.59
C SER A 6 13.76 8.85 7.22
N LEU A 7 12.46 8.61 7.09
CA LEU A 7 11.83 8.22 5.82
C LEU A 7 11.73 9.39 4.84
N LYS A 8 11.92 10.64 5.30
CA LYS A 8 11.71 11.88 4.51
C LYS A 8 10.37 11.92 3.77
N LEU A 9 9.35 11.25 4.33
CA LEU A 9 7.99 11.29 3.81
C LEU A 9 7.22 12.43 4.49
N PRO A 10 6.53 13.30 3.73
CA PRO A 10 5.64 14.31 4.31
C PRO A 10 4.50 13.61 5.06
N LEU A 11 4.41 13.88 6.36
CA LEU A 11 3.29 13.39 7.17
C LEU A 11 2.00 14.05 6.67
N GLU A 12 0.99 13.23 6.39
CA GLU A 12 -0.34 13.66 5.96
C GLU A 12 -1.33 13.62 7.13
N GLY A 13 -1.21 12.63 8.03
CA GLY A 13 -2.08 12.54 9.18
C GLY A 13 -1.99 11.22 9.95
N THR A 14 -3.13 10.79 10.48
CA THR A 14 -3.32 9.48 11.11
C THR A 14 -4.60 8.85 10.59
N SER A 15 -4.63 7.51 10.56
CA SER A 15 -5.81 6.75 10.18
C SER A 15 -6.06 5.60 11.14
N SER A 16 -7.32 5.22 11.33
CA SER A 16 -7.71 4.07 12.12
C SER A 16 -8.09 2.91 11.20
N TYR A 17 -7.72 1.69 11.56
CA TYR A 17 -8.03 0.49 10.79
C TYR A 17 -8.61 -0.61 11.67
N VAL A 18 -9.37 -1.50 11.03
CA VAL A 18 -9.88 -2.75 11.60
C VAL A 18 -9.42 -3.86 10.67
N LEU A 19 -8.70 -4.83 11.21
CA LEU A 19 -8.25 -6.02 10.48
C LEU A 19 -9.38 -7.06 10.42
N ALA A 20 -9.23 -8.05 9.53
CA ALA A 20 -10.23 -9.09 9.32
C ALA A 20 -10.48 -9.96 10.55
N ASP A 21 -9.53 -10.02 11.49
CA ASP A 21 -9.64 -10.69 12.78
C ASP A 21 -10.36 -9.82 13.85
N GLY A 22 -10.78 -8.60 13.49
CA GLY A 22 -11.42 -7.63 14.38
C GLY A 22 -10.45 -6.74 15.15
N THR A 23 -9.14 -6.98 15.04
CA THR A 23 -8.11 -6.17 15.71
C THR A 23 -8.14 -4.74 15.18
N ARG A 24 -8.07 -3.76 16.09
CA ARG A 24 -8.08 -2.34 15.75
C ARG A 24 -6.70 -1.74 15.96
N GLY A 25 -6.37 -0.73 15.15
CA GLY A 25 -5.13 0.01 15.32
C GLY A 25 -5.22 1.40 14.71
N THR A 26 -4.15 2.16 14.92
CA THR A 26 -3.96 3.48 14.33
C THR A 26 -2.60 3.48 13.63
N SER A 27 -2.55 4.09 12.45
CA SER A 27 -1.33 4.28 11.68
C SER A 27 -1.10 5.75 11.36
N LEU A 28 0.17 6.10 11.12
CA LEU A 28 0.52 7.39 10.52
C LEU A 28 0.27 7.31 9.03
N THR A 29 -0.20 8.37 8.42
CA THR A 29 -0.33 8.47 6.96
C THR A 29 0.66 9.47 6.41
N ALA A 30 1.23 9.18 5.24
CA ALA A 30 2.21 10.04 4.60
C ALA A 30 1.98 10.11 3.09
N LEU A 31 2.40 11.20 2.47
CA LEU A 31 2.44 11.30 1.02
C LEU A 31 3.67 10.55 0.49
N ALA A 32 3.46 9.70 -0.50
CA ALA A 32 4.53 8.97 -1.17
C ALA A 32 4.28 8.83 -2.67
N HIS A 33 5.37 8.83 -3.43
CA HIS A 33 5.35 8.41 -4.82
C HIS A 33 5.46 6.89 -4.85
N THR A 34 4.54 6.24 -5.57
CA THR A 34 4.60 4.81 -5.84
C THR A 34 4.89 4.62 -7.32
N THR A 35 5.86 3.77 -7.65
CA THR A 35 6.22 3.45 -9.03
C THR A 35 5.97 1.98 -9.30
N PHE A 36 5.17 1.68 -10.32
CA PHE A 36 4.88 0.32 -10.77
C PHE A 36 4.70 0.31 -12.28
N GLY A 37 5.30 -0.68 -12.97
CA GLY A 37 5.20 -0.79 -14.43
C GLY A 37 5.67 0.45 -15.21
N GLY A 38 6.62 1.23 -14.66
CA GLY A 38 7.09 2.48 -15.26
C GLY A 38 6.20 3.70 -15.01
N THR A 39 4.99 3.51 -14.46
CA THR A 39 4.10 4.61 -14.07
C THR A 39 4.39 5.03 -12.64
N THR A 40 4.41 6.34 -12.37
CA THR A 40 4.57 6.89 -11.02
C THR A 40 3.34 7.70 -10.62
N VAL A 41 2.78 7.39 -9.44
CA VAL A 41 1.58 8.05 -8.91
C VAL A 41 1.86 8.57 -7.50
N LEU A 42 1.40 9.79 -7.21
CA LEU A 42 1.37 10.33 -5.85
C LEU A 42 0.13 9.83 -5.10
N GLY A 43 0.32 9.32 -3.90
CA GLY A 43 -0.77 8.82 -3.06
C GLY A 43 -0.46 8.90 -1.57
N VAL A 44 -1.44 8.53 -0.77
CA VAL A 44 -1.31 8.41 0.68
C VAL A 44 -0.97 6.97 1.02
N VAL A 45 0.08 6.77 1.83
CA VAL A 45 0.50 5.46 2.35
C VAL A 45 0.34 5.42 3.86
N SER A 46 -0.01 4.24 4.37
CA SER A 46 -0.08 3.97 5.80
C SER A 46 1.27 3.45 6.30
N LEU A 47 1.83 4.11 7.31
CA LEU A 47 3.03 3.70 8.02
C LEU A 47 2.63 2.93 9.28
N THR A 48 2.69 1.60 9.19
CA THR A 48 2.32 0.70 10.28
C THR A 48 3.57 0.21 11.01
N PRO A 49 3.68 0.41 12.33
CA PRO A 49 4.80 -0.10 13.11
C PRO A 49 4.91 -1.62 13.01
N GLY A 50 6.12 -2.14 12.80
CA GLY A 50 6.36 -3.58 12.77
C GLY A 50 5.88 -4.30 11.50
N SER A 51 5.39 -3.58 10.48
CA SER A 51 5.14 -4.17 9.17
C SER A 51 6.47 -4.55 8.53
N LEU A 52 6.63 -5.82 8.14
CA LEU A 52 7.80 -6.31 7.42
C LEU A 52 7.61 -6.27 5.90
N ASP A 53 6.36 -6.17 5.45
CA ASP A 53 5.96 -6.23 4.05
C ASP A 53 5.25 -4.96 3.60
N VAL A 54 5.22 -4.76 2.28
CA VAL A 54 4.40 -3.75 1.62
C VAL A 54 3.03 -4.34 1.34
N LEU A 55 2.00 -3.75 1.94
CA LEU A 55 0.61 -4.11 1.67
C LEU A 55 0.05 -3.17 0.60
N VAL A 56 -0.42 -3.75 -0.51
CA VAL A 56 -1.12 -3.02 -1.57
C VAL A 56 -2.61 -3.23 -1.44
N GLY A 57 -3.36 -2.14 -1.42
CA GLY A 57 -4.82 -2.16 -1.33
C GLY A 57 -5.50 -2.03 -2.70
N MET A 58 -6.83 -2.11 -2.69
CA MET A 58 -7.64 -1.95 -3.90
C MET A 58 -7.48 -0.58 -4.57
N ASP A 59 -7.14 0.48 -3.81
CA ASP A 59 -6.91 1.80 -4.39
C ASP A 59 -5.64 1.83 -5.25
N PHE A 60 -4.59 1.09 -4.85
CA PHE A 60 -3.39 0.91 -5.67
C PHE A 60 -3.77 0.24 -7.01
N LEU A 61 -4.48 -0.90 -6.95
CA LEU A 61 -4.91 -1.61 -8.15
C LEU A 61 -5.73 -0.71 -9.09
N ARG A 62 -6.67 0.06 -8.55
CA ARG A 62 -7.50 1.01 -9.33
C ARG A 62 -6.67 2.10 -10.01
N ARG A 63 -5.69 2.69 -9.30
CA ARG A 63 -4.86 3.78 -9.84
C ARG A 63 -3.90 3.30 -10.92
N PHE A 64 -3.37 2.08 -10.76
CA PHE A 64 -2.47 1.47 -11.72
C PHE A 64 -3.17 0.64 -12.80
N LYS A 65 -4.51 0.61 -12.82
CA LYS A 65 -5.32 -0.14 -13.79
C LYS A 65 -4.95 -1.62 -13.84
N LEU A 66 -4.88 -2.23 -12.66
CA LEU A 66 -4.53 -3.63 -12.49
C LEU A 66 -5.74 -4.45 -12.04
N GLY A 67 -6.00 -5.54 -12.74
CA GLY A 67 -6.92 -6.59 -12.35
C GLY A 67 -6.25 -7.58 -11.41
N LEU A 68 -6.95 -7.98 -10.34
CA LEU A 68 -6.52 -9.05 -9.43
C LEU A 68 -7.25 -10.35 -9.78
N ILE A 69 -6.49 -11.34 -10.24
CA ILE A 69 -7.02 -12.67 -10.56
C ILE A 69 -6.53 -13.65 -9.49
N MET A 70 -7.46 -14.21 -8.75
CA MET A 70 -7.17 -15.23 -7.75
C MET A 70 -7.52 -16.60 -8.29
N THR A 71 -6.54 -17.51 -8.31
CA THR A 71 -6.72 -18.92 -8.63
C THR A 71 -6.51 -19.77 -7.38
N LYS A 72 -6.76 -21.07 -7.46
CA LYS A 72 -6.56 -22.00 -6.33
C LYS A 72 -5.11 -22.00 -5.81
N GLY A 73 -4.12 -21.76 -6.67
CA GLY A 73 -2.69 -21.87 -6.33
C GLY A 73 -1.91 -20.57 -6.40
N THR A 74 -2.45 -19.51 -6.99
CA THR A 74 -1.72 -18.26 -7.21
C THR A 74 -2.64 -17.05 -7.31
N ILE A 75 -2.08 -15.89 -6.99
CA ILE A 75 -2.65 -14.58 -7.25
C ILE A 75 -1.84 -13.94 -8.38
N VAL A 76 -2.52 -13.44 -9.41
CA VAL A 76 -1.92 -12.79 -10.57
C VAL A 76 -2.47 -11.36 -10.68
N LEU A 77 -1.58 -10.42 -10.96
CA LEU A 77 -1.95 -9.06 -11.34
C LEU A 77 -1.88 -8.94 -12.86
N SER A 78 -2.99 -8.56 -13.50
CA SER A 78 -3.08 -8.33 -14.95
C SER A 78 -3.20 -6.84 -15.23
N ASP A 79 -2.46 -6.32 -16.20
CA ASP A 79 -2.67 -4.96 -16.69
C ASP A 79 -3.99 -4.91 -17.47
N GLU A 80 -4.87 -3.98 -17.11
CA GLU A 80 -6.16 -3.78 -17.78
C GLU A 80 -6.03 -2.95 -19.07
N ASN A 81 -4.87 -2.33 -19.34
CA ASN A 81 -4.63 -1.56 -20.57
C ASN A 81 -4.07 -2.40 -21.72
N LEU A 82 -3.86 -3.71 -21.51
CA LEU A 82 -3.51 -4.65 -22.57
C LEU A 82 -4.78 -5.03 -23.36
N GLU A 83 -5.25 -4.13 -24.22
CA GLU A 83 -6.06 -4.47 -25.40
C GLU A 83 -5.16 -4.77 -26.60
#